data_AF-A0AAW7XUP0-F1
#
_entry.id   AF-A0AAW7XUP0-F1
#
_cell.length_a   1.000
_cell.length_b   1.000
_cell.length_c   1.000
_cell.angle_alpha   90.00
_cell.angle_beta   90.00
_cell.angle_gamma   90.00
#
_symmetry.space_group_name_H-M   'P 1'
#
loop_
_entity.id
_entity.type
_entity.pdbx_description
1 polymer ?
#
loop_
_entity_poly.entity_id
_entity_poly.type
_entity_poly.pdbx_seq_one_letter_code
_entity_poly.pdbx_strand_id
1 'polypeptide(L)'
;MKDITTELQEKVVSAPGATVRALDKLTGEVADLTLETGETQAFGRIEVFLGDCRYPENNPSGDAYAYLVVRAQGEEAPVFSGWMVASSPALNAMDHQRYDIWPLSCSTS
;
A
#
# COMPACT_ATOMS: atom_id res chain seq x y z
N MET A 1 25.70 0.39 -30.25
CA MET A 1 24.43 -0.24 -29.83
C MET A 1 24.64 -0.58 -28.36
N LYS A 2 24.09 0.21 -27.44
CA LYS A 2 24.28 -0.01 -26.00
C LYS A 2 23.22 -1.02 -25.55
N ASP A 3 23.66 -2.07 -24.89
CA ASP A 3 22.85 -3.14 -24.34
C ASP A 3 21.74 -2.57 -23.46
N ILE A 4 20.50 -2.76 -23.89
CA ILE A 4 19.32 -2.63 -23.06
C ILE A 4 19.09 -4.01 -22.45
N THR A 5 18.69 -4.03 -21.17
CA THR A 5 18.15 -5.20 -20.46
C THR A 5 19.14 -6.07 -19.68
N THR A 6 19.85 -5.48 -18.71
CA THR A 6 19.98 -6.18 -17.42
C THR A 6 18.88 -5.62 -16.53
N GLU A 7 17.71 -6.26 -16.52
CA GLU A 7 16.74 -6.03 -15.44
C GLU A 7 17.37 -6.58 -14.17
N LEU A 8 17.88 -5.70 -13.31
CA LEU A 8 18.20 -6.05 -11.94
C LEU A 8 16.86 -6.37 -11.26
N GLN A 9 16.43 -7.63 -11.29
CA GLN A 9 15.34 -8.11 -10.45
C GLN A 9 15.80 -7.96 -9.00
N GLU A 10 15.36 -6.90 -8.35
CA GLU A 10 15.66 -6.64 -6.95
C GLU A 10 14.95 -7.70 -6.09
N LYS A 11 15.72 -8.43 -5.27
CA LYS A 11 15.14 -9.44 -4.38
C LYS A 11 14.39 -8.74 -3.25
N VAL A 12 13.12 -9.07 -3.09
CA VAL A 12 12.25 -8.52 -2.05
C VAL A 12 11.93 -9.56 -0.98
N VAL A 13 11.75 -9.11 0.26
CA VAL A 13 11.38 -9.93 1.43
C VAL A 13 10.17 -9.34 2.14
N SER A 14 9.37 -10.19 2.79
CA SER A 14 8.19 -9.75 3.54
C SER A 14 8.56 -9.11 4.88
N ALA A 15 7.75 -8.13 5.27
CA ALA A 15 7.81 -7.39 6.52
C ALA A 15 6.65 -7.77 7.45
N PRO A 16 6.83 -7.62 8.77
CA PRO A 16 5.76 -7.82 9.75
C PRO A 16 4.63 -6.79 9.65
N GLY A 17 4.82 -5.65 8.99
CA GLY A 17 3.77 -4.64 8.84
C GLY A 17 4.08 -3.56 7.80
N ALA A 18 3.23 -2.54 7.75
CA ALA A 18 3.37 -1.38 6.87
C ALA A 18 2.76 -0.12 7.48
N THR A 19 3.30 1.03 7.08
CA THR A 19 2.63 2.32 7.24
C THR A 19 1.92 2.67 5.94
N VAL A 20 0.61 2.88 6.01
CA VAL A 20 -0.27 3.22 4.87
C VAL A 20 -0.89 4.58 5.14
N ARG A 21 -0.79 5.51 4.19
CA ARG A 21 -1.48 6.78 4.26
C ARG A 21 -2.90 6.64 3.74
N ALA A 22 -3.86 7.19 4.46
CA ALA A 22 -5.25 7.34 4.06
C ALA A 22 -5.61 8.82 3.95
N LEU A 23 -6.38 9.17 2.91
CA LEU A 23 -6.85 10.52 2.63
C LEU A 23 -8.37 10.52 2.42
N ASP A 24 -9.08 11.39 3.13
CA ASP A 24 -10.44 11.79 2.77
C ASP A 24 -10.36 13.01 1.84
N LYS A 25 -10.62 12.79 0.55
CA LYS A 25 -10.55 13.80 -0.51
C LYS A 25 -11.60 14.90 -0.37
N LEU A 26 -12.68 14.67 0.40
CA LEU A 26 -13.71 15.68 0.63
C LEU A 26 -13.34 16.64 1.77
N THR A 27 -12.72 16.13 2.84
CA THR A 27 -12.36 16.95 4.01
C THR A 27 -10.91 17.40 4.02
N GLY A 28 -10.05 16.72 3.26
CA GLY A 28 -8.59 16.88 3.31
C GLY A 28 -7.93 16.20 4.51
N GLU A 29 -8.68 15.39 5.27
CA GLU A 29 -8.14 14.66 6.42
C GLU A 29 -7.16 13.58 5.95
N VAL A 30 -5.99 13.55 6.57
CA VAL A 30 -4.92 12.58 6.29
C VAL A 30 -4.56 11.85 7.57
N ALA A 31 -4.43 10.53 7.50
CA ALA A 31 -3.96 9.69 8.59
C ALA A 31 -2.92 8.69 8.08
N ASP A 32 -1.90 8.43 8.88
CA ASP A 32 -0.95 7.35 8.65
C ASP A 32 -1.34 6.17 9.55
N LEU A 33 -1.79 5.08 8.93
CA LEU A 33 -2.21 3.84 9.57
C LEU A 33 -1.00 2.91 9.63
N THR A 34 -0.60 2.50 10.83
CA THR A 34 0.45 1.50 11.02
C THR A 34 -0.20 0.16 11.26
N LEU A 35 -0.16 -0.74 10.27
CA LEU A 35 -0.79 -2.06 10.32
C LEU A 35 0.25 -3.17 10.42
N GLU A 36 -0.02 -4.19 11.22
CA GLU A 36 0.63 -5.50 11.14
C GLU A 36 0.09 -6.30 9.93
N THR A 37 0.91 -7.20 9.38
CA THR A 37 0.49 -8.09 8.30
C THR A 37 -0.63 -9.01 8.79
N GLY A 38 -1.78 -8.95 8.11
CA GLY A 38 -3.02 -9.62 8.51
C GLY A 38 -3.97 -8.73 9.32
N GLU A 39 -3.58 -7.50 9.66
CA GLU A 39 -4.42 -6.55 10.40
C GLU A 39 -5.37 -5.77 9.48
N THR A 40 -6.49 -5.32 10.06
CA THR A 40 -7.41 -4.35 9.45
C THR A 40 -7.54 -3.13 10.34
N GLN A 41 -7.45 -1.94 9.77
CA GLN A 41 -7.77 -0.68 10.46
C GLN A 41 -8.81 0.12 9.71
N ALA A 42 -9.62 0.87 10.46
CA ALA A 42 -10.66 1.72 9.91
C ALA A 42 -10.18 3.17 9.77
N PHE A 43 -10.61 3.82 8.70
CA PHE A 43 -10.45 5.27 8.49
C PHE A 43 -11.75 5.82 7.91
N GLY A 44 -12.46 6.65 8.67
CA GLY A 44 -13.77 7.17 8.27
C GLY A 44 -14.76 6.03 7.98
N ARG A 45 -15.13 5.86 6.70
CA ARG A 45 -16.06 4.82 6.22
C ARG A 45 -15.40 3.73 5.38
N ILE A 46 -14.08 3.60 5.47
CA ILE A 46 -13.33 2.51 4.85
C ILE A 46 -12.62 1.65 5.90
N GLU A 47 -12.44 0.38 5.56
CA GLU A 47 -11.58 -0.57 6.25
C GLU A 47 -10.42 -0.92 5.33
N VAL A 48 -9.19 -0.80 5.84
CA VAL A 48 -7.94 -1.08 5.14
C VAL A 48 -7.33 -2.32 5.75
N PHE A 49 -7.21 -3.39 4.97
CA PHE A 49 -6.55 -4.64 5.35
C PHE A 49 -5.18 -4.73 4.70
N LEU A 50 -4.15 -5.07 5.49
CA LEU A 50 -2.80 -5.35 5.01
C LEU A 50 -2.61 -6.86 4.85
N GLY A 51 -2.43 -7.32 3.61
CA GLY A 51 -2.20 -8.75 3.33
C GLY A 51 -0.72 -9.16 3.35
N ASP A 52 0.16 -8.31 2.83
CA ASP A 52 1.62 -8.49 2.82
C ASP A 52 2.27 -7.14 2.55
N CYS A 53 3.47 -6.91 3.08
CA CYS A 53 4.31 -5.78 2.70
C CYS A 53 5.70 -6.33 2.39
N ARG A 54 6.23 -6.01 1.21
CA ARG A 54 7.57 -6.42 0.80
C ARG A 54 8.45 -5.21 0.57
N TYR A 55 9.72 -5.38 0.86
CA TYR A 55 10.76 -4.36 0.67
C TYR A 55 12.02 -5.01 0.08
N PRO A 56 12.91 -4.24 -0.55
CA PRO A 56 14.19 -4.76 -1.03
C PRO A 56 15.07 -5.35 0.07
N GLU A 57 15.51 -6.59 -0.07
CA GLU A 57 16.34 -7.28 0.93
C GLU A 57 17.61 -6.48 1.28
N ASN A 58 18.23 -5.86 0.27
CA ASN A 58 19.46 -5.07 0.42
C ASN A 58 19.21 -3.61 0.81
N ASN A 59 17.95 -3.17 0.87
CA ASN A 59 17.57 -1.81 1.24
C ASN A 59 16.21 -1.80 1.99
N PRO A 60 16.19 -2.12 3.30
CA PRO A 60 14.96 -2.15 4.10
C PRO A 60 14.20 -0.83 4.20
N SER A 61 14.90 0.30 4.05
CA SER A 61 14.29 1.64 3.98
C SER A 61 13.94 2.08 2.55
N GLY A 62 14.02 1.15 1.59
CA GLY A 62 13.74 1.39 0.17
C GLY A 62 12.25 1.45 -0.14
N ASP A 63 11.90 1.04 -1.36
CA ASP A 63 10.50 1.05 -1.80
C ASP A 63 9.66 0.02 -1.02
N ALA A 64 8.36 0.29 -0.91
CA ALA A 64 7.41 -0.62 -0.28
C ALA A 64 6.39 -1.11 -1.30
N TYR A 65 6.25 -2.43 -1.35
CA TYR A 65 5.29 -3.14 -2.17
C TYR A 65 4.24 -3.71 -1.22
N ALA A 66 3.07 -3.10 -1.12
CA ALA A 66 2.03 -3.52 -0.18
C ALA A 66 0.85 -4.15 -0.92
N TYR A 67 0.43 -5.34 -0.50
CA TYR A 67 -0.85 -5.90 -0.90
C TYR A 67 -1.93 -5.40 0.06
N LEU A 68 -2.83 -4.56 -0.46
CA LEU A 68 -3.90 -3.95 0.33
C LEU A 68 -5.25 -4.39 -0.19
N VAL A 69 -6.20 -4.57 0.72
CA VAL A 69 -7.61 -4.74 0.39
C VAL A 69 -8.41 -3.69 1.14
N VAL A 70 -9.20 -2.89 0.43
CA VAL A 70 -9.95 -1.78 1.00
C VAL A 70 -11.43 -1.99 0.74
N ARG A 71 -12.24 -1.91 1.80
CA ARG A 71 -13.69 -1.97 1.71
C ARG A 71 -14.28 -0.64 2.11
N ALA A 72 -15.29 -0.19 1.39
CA ALA A 72 -16.07 0.98 1.76
C ALA A 72 -17.44 0.56 2.26
N GLN A 73 -17.93 1.25 3.30
CA GLN A 73 -19.26 0.99 3.83
C GLN A 73 -20.34 1.20 2.77
N GLY A 74 -21.15 0.18 2.53
CA GLY A 74 -22.25 0.22 1.55
C GLY A 74 -21.88 -0.32 0.17
N GLU A 75 -20.61 -0.66 -0.07
CA GLU A 75 -20.17 -1.36 -1.28
C GLU A 75 -20.13 -2.88 -1.02
N GLU A 76 -20.64 -3.70 -1.95
CA GLU A 76 -20.63 -5.16 -1.81
C GLU A 76 -19.23 -5.75 -2.04
N ALA A 77 -18.45 -5.14 -2.93
CA ALA A 77 -17.09 -5.55 -3.28
C ALA A 77 -16.05 -4.59 -2.67
N PRO A 78 -14.81 -5.05 -2.48
CA PRO A 78 -13.70 -4.16 -2.14
C PRO A 78 -13.55 -3.06 -3.20
N VAL A 79 -13.36 -1.82 -2.75
CA VAL A 79 -13.06 -0.65 -3.61
C VAL A 79 -11.60 -0.66 -4.08
N PHE A 80 -10.76 -1.47 -3.45
CA PHE A 80 -9.42 -1.80 -3.92
C PHE A 80 -9.01 -3.19 -3.44
N SER A 81 -8.28 -3.94 -4.27
CA SER A 81 -7.64 -5.20 -3.88
C SER A 81 -6.46 -5.46 -4.81
N GLY A 82 -5.24 -5.26 -4.33
CA GLY A 82 -4.06 -5.46 -5.16
C GLY A 82 -2.76 -5.00 -4.53
N TRP A 83 -1.68 -5.19 -5.28
CA TRP A 83 -0.36 -4.67 -4.94
C TRP A 83 -0.26 -3.19 -5.31
N MET A 84 0.31 -2.39 -4.42
CA MET A 84 0.65 -1.00 -4.66
C MET A 84 2.12 -0.76 -4.33
N VAL A 85 2.78 0.09 -5.11
CA VAL A 85 4.18 0.48 -4.94
C VAL A 85 4.23 1.89 -4.37
N ALA A 86 4.90 2.09 -3.23
CA ALA A 86 4.93 3.38 -2.54
C ALA A 86 5.52 4.50 -3.40
N SER A 87 6.55 4.21 -4.20
CA SER A 87 7.14 5.17 -5.13
C SER A 87 6.25 5.51 -6.34
N SER A 88 5.31 4.64 -6.70
CA SER A 88 4.51 4.73 -7.92
C SER A 88 3.07 4.22 -7.73
N PRO A 89 2.29 4.78 -6.77
CA PRO A 89 0.96 4.28 -6.42
C PRO A 89 -0.02 4.37 -7.59
N ALA A 90 0.20 5.34 -8.50
CA ALA A 90 -0.59 5.53 -9.71
C ALA A 90 -0.58 4.32 -10.69
N LEU A 91 0.38 3.39 -10.58
CA LEU A 91 0.43 2.19 -11.42
C LEU A 91 -0.71 1.20 -11.14
N ASN A 92 -1.21 1.20 -9.90
CA ASN A 92 -2.38 0.42 -9.50
C ASN A 92 -3.11 1.19 -8.38
N ALA A 93 -3.69 2.32 -8.76
CA ALA A 93 -4.33 3.23 -7.83
C ALA A 93 -5.68 2.69 -7.33
N MET A 94 -6.05 3.06 -6.12
CA MET A 94 -7.43 2.93 -5.64
C MET A 94 -8.31 3.97 -6.36
N ASP A 95 -9.39 3.52 -7.00
CA ASP A 95 -10.34 4.41 -7.66
C ASP A 95 -11.65 4.47 -6.85
N HIS A 96 -11.72 5.40 -5.90
CA HIS A 96 -12.90 5.66 -5.09
C HIS A 96 -13.16 7.16 -4.99
N GLN A 97 -14.42 7.60 -5.05
CA GLN A 97 -14.76 9.03 -5.12
C GLN A 97 -14.28 9.88 -3.94
N ARG A 98 -14.27 9.31 -2.73
CA ARG A 98 -14.00 10.05 -1.47
C ARG A 98 -12.65 9.73 -0.85
N TYR A 99 -12.18 8.50 -0.99
CA TYR A 99 -11.00 8.03 -0.25
C TYR A 99 -9.90 7.69 -1.22
N ASP A 100 -8.67 7.88 -0.78
CA ASP A 100 -7.47 7.41 -1.45
C ASP A 100 -6.52 6.84 -0.39
N ILE A 101 -5.79 5.79 -0.76
CA ILE A 101 -4.87 5.10 0.15
C ILE A 101 -3.61 4.69 -0.62
N TRP A 102 -2.46 4.81 0.03
CA TRP A 102 -1.20 4.32 -0.53
C TRP A 102 -0.19 3.96 0.54
N PRO A 103 0.66 2.93 0.31
CA PRO A 103 1.72 2.60 1.24
C PRO A 103 2.78 3.70 1.27
N LEU A 104 3.39 3.90 2.44
CA LEU A 104 4.54 4.78 2.61
C LEU A 104 5.83 3.97 2.79
N SER A 105 5.79 2.93 3.64
CA SER A 105 6.95 2.09 3.96
C SER A 105 6.50 0.77 4.57
N CYS A 106 7.31 -0.29 4.44
CA CYS A 106 7.14 -1.48 5.27
C CYS A 106 7.75 -1.25 6.67
N SER A 107 7.12 -1.82 7.69
CA SER A 107 7.68 -1.87 9.06
C SER A 107 8.53 -3.11 9.21
N THR A 108 9.81 -2.97 9.56
CA THR A 108 10.77 -4.09 9.63
C THR A 108 11.23 -4.42 11.06
N SER A 109 10.58 -3.84 12.08
CA SER A 109 10.96 -3.94 13.50
C SER A 109 9.79 -4.28 14.39
#